data_AF-A0A7X7AF98-F1
#
_entry.id   AF-A0A7X7AF98-F1
#
_cell.length_a   1.000
_cell.length_b   1.000
_cell.length_c   1.000
_cell.angle_alpha   90.00
_cell.angle_beta   90.00
_cell.angle_gamma   90.00
#
_symmetry.space_group_name_H-M   'P 1'
#
loop_
_entity.id
_entity.type
_entity.pdbx_description
1 polymer ?
#
loop_
_entity_poly.entity_id
_entity_poly.type
_entity_poly.pdbx_seq_one_letter_code
_entity_poly.pdbx_strand_id
1 'polypeptide(L)'
;GSVVAYGMVPIAGDELTEALIERCLVDFAWAEKIKRSIASNQFITYENVLGLEEVIDSQEAMAVITPALEKLPDEIASTIQTLNGGQSPSAVFCVGGGAQTPGLPEKLANKLGLPVERVAIRGRQAIANLVVDQATINGPEGVTVVGIASVAIKKFGHDFITISVNGREFKLFNSEKLDVANALALVGYNSRQLIGRNGRNLEFKLNGWREIDFGEIMKPAKIFVNDQPASLQTPIHNGDKITVISAVDGQDAEATVKDFLHNYPGISVVHQDQVRTLEPRCFLNGIPASYDDRISSGDQLDIYYISKIEDFFKEEGLDLTDYKVLVNNIPVNKDYILRDGDRVEVVLKNSHHDSVLSENRLKEVSTGIKILVNDDEIYLEGNREHIFVEVFSHIDFDLNRPRGMINLQLNGRAASFTDVLRDGDRVLISWSKKE
;
A
#
# COMPACT_ATOMS: atom_id res chain seq x y z
N GLY A 1 27.98 15.94 26.64
CA GLY A 1 29.07 16.64 25.93
C GLY A 1 29.40 15.87 24.68
N SER A 2 29.81 16.56 23.62
CA SER A 2 30.34 15.96 22.39
C SER A 2 31.86 16.08 22.36
N VAL A 3 32.54 15.13 21.71
CA VAL A 3 33.96 15.26 21.41
C VAL A 3 34.09 16.22 20.23
N VAL A 4 34.81 17.32 20.42
CA VAL A 4 34.95 18.38 19.41
C VAL A 4 36.28 18.31 18.64
N ALA A 5 37.29 17.64 19.20
CA ALA A 5 38.61 17.49 18.62
C ALA A 5 39.33 16.26 19.19
N TYR A 6 40.31 15.75 18.45
CA TYR A 6 41.20 14.66 18.85
C TYR A 6 42.61 14.92 18.33
N GLY A 7 43.63 14.60 19.12
CA GLY A 7 45.03 14.77 18.77
C GLY A 7 45.92 13.69 19.39
N MET A 8 47.10 13.53 18.83
CA MET A 8 48.10 12.57 19.28
C MET A 8 49.48 13.25 19.27
N VAL A 9 50.28 12.92 20.27
CA VAL A 9 51.68 13.36 20.41
C VAL A 9 52.58 12.17 20.11
N PRO A 10 53.69 12.33 19.37
CA PRO A 10 54.57 11.22 18.98
C PRO A 10 55.54 10.78 20.09
N ILE A 11 55.35 11.27 21.32
CA ILE A 11 56.17 11.00 22.50
C ILE A 11 55.24 10.46 23.60
N ALA A 12 55.65 9.41 24.30
CA ALA A 12 54.93 8.81 25.40
C ALA A 12 55.86 8.39 26.54
N GLY A 13 55.48 7.33 27.25
CA GLY A 13 56.18 6.87 28.46
C GLY A 13 57.37 5.96 28.17
N ASP A 14 57.46 5.41 26.96
CA ASP A 14 58.53 4.55 26.47
C ASP A 14 59.82 5.33 26.25
N GLU A 15 59.78 6.58 25.79
CA GLU A 15 60.99 7.41 25.66
C GLU A 15 61.65 7.70 27.01
N LEU A 16 60.85 7.83 28.07
CA LEU A 16 61.37 7.95 29.44
C LEU A 16 62.07 6.66 29.89
N THR A 17 61.56 5.52 29.42
CA THR A 17 62.10 4.19 29.73
C THR A 17 63.40 3.97 28.98
N GLU A 18 63.46 4.38 27.71
CA GLU A 18 64.66 4.27 26.87
C GLU A 18 65.84 5.03 27.49
N ALA A 19 65.60 6.24 28.02
CA ALA A 19 66.63 6.99 28.73
C ALA A 19 67.22 6.23 29.93
N LEU A 20 66.40 5.45 30.65
CA LEU A 20 66.83 4.61 31.77
C LEU A 20 67.53 3.33 31.29
N ILE A 21 67.11 2.74 30.16
CA ILE A 21 67.77 1.61 29.50
C ILE A 21 69.22 2.00 29.17
N GLU A 22 69.41 3.12 28.48
CA GLU A 22 70.74 3.61 28.08
C GLU A 22 71.61 3.93 29.30
N ARG A 23 71.04 4.61 30.31
CA ARG A 23 71.79 5.03 31.50
C ARG A 23 72.17 3.88 32.42
N CYS A 24 71.23 2.98 32.69
CA CYS A 24 71.40 1.91 33.69
C CYS A 24 71.88 0.59 33.05
N LEU A 25 71.96 0.54 31.71
CA LEU A 25 72.29 -0.66 30.95
C LEU A 25 71.39 -1.84 31.37
N VAL A 26 70.08 -1.62 31.35
CA VAL A 26 69.07 -2.60 31.76
C VAL A 26 68.15 -2.95 30.60
N ASP A 27 67.42 -4.06 30.70
CA ASP A 27 66.31 -4.32 29.78
C ASP A 27 65.09 -3.41 30.07
N PHE A 28 64.09 -3.48 29.20
CA PHE A 28 62.88 -2.67 29.31
C PHE A 28 62.10 -2.91 30.61
N ALA A 29 62.04 -4.16 31.09
CA ALA A 29 61.28 -4.51 32.29
C ALA A 29 61.91 -3.91 33.54
N TRP A 30 63.24 -3.94 33.62
CA TRP A 30 64.01 -3.29 34.67
C TRP A 30 63.92 -1.77 34.58
N ALA A 31 64.02 -1.18 33.40
CA ALA A 31 63.84 0.27 33.22
C ALA A 31 62.45 0.74 33.66
N GLU A 32 61.37 0.02 33.32
CA GLU A 32 60.02 0.31 33.80
C GLU A 32 59.92 0.18 35.32
N LYS A 33 60.57 -0.84 35.91
CA LYS A 33 60.61 -1.01 37.37
C LYS A 33 61.34 0.15 38.04
N ILE A 34 62.44 0.63 37.48
CA ILE A 34 63.16 1.81 37.96
C ILE A 34 62.25 3.03 37.87
N LYS A 35 61.71 3.32 36.68
CA LYS A 35 60.82 4.47 36.40
C LYS A 35 59.65 4.55 37.38
N ARG A 36 58.96 3.43 37.61
CA ARG A 36 57.81 3.34 38.52
C ARG A 36 58.19 3.52 39.99
N SER A 37 59.45 3.27 40.36
CA SER A 37 59.94 3.36 41.75
C SER A 37 60.44 4.76 42.12
N ILE A 38 60.65 5.66 41.15
CA ILE A 38 61.17 7.03 41.39
C ILE A 38 60.34 7.80 42.42
N ALA A 39 59.01 7.65 42.40
CA ALA A 39 58.13 8.37 43.31
C ALA A 39 58.08 7.80 44.74
N SER A 40 58.40 6.52 44.92
CA SER A 40 58.15 5.79 46.17
C SER A 40 59.42 5.43 46.94
N ASN A 41 60.59 5.45 46.29
CA ASN A 41 61.84 4.95 46.85
C ASN A 41 62.94 5.98 46.67
N GLN A 42 63.77 6.21 47.71
CA GLN A 42 64.95 7.07 47.60
C GLN A 42 66.07 6.40 46.78
N PHE A 43 66.29 5.10 47.00
CA PHE A 43 67.29 4.29 46.32
C PHE A 43 66.60 3.10 45.64
N ILE A 44 67.00 2.81 44.40
CA ILE A 44 66.39 1.78 43.57
C ILE A 44 67.47 0.78 43.15
N THR A 45 67.37 -0.45 43.66
CA THR A 45 68.26 -1.55 43.28
C THR A 45 67.78 -2.23 42.01
N TYR A 46 68.69 -2.48 41.07
CA TYR A 46 68.42 -3.18 39.81
C TYR A 46 69.59 -4.06 39.38
N GLU A 47 69.32 -5.00 38.47
CA GLU A 47 70.34 -5.84 37.83
C GLU A 47 70.55 -5.34 36.39
N ASN A 48 71.80 -5.01 36.04
CA ASN A 48 72.13 -4.58 34.68
C ASN A 48 72.24 -5.79 33.72
N VAL A 49 72.38 -5.54 32.42
CA VAL A 49 72.50 -6.59 31.38
C VAL A 49 73.73 -7.50 31.54
N LEU A 50 74.68 -7.14 32.42
CA LEU A 50 75.85 -7.94 32.75
C LEU A 50 75.64 -8.82 34.00
N GLY A 51 74.46 -8.76 34.63
CA GLY A 51 74.13 -9.50 35.84
C GLY A 51 74.69 -8.90 37.12
N LEU A 52 75.07 -7.61 37.11
CA LEU A 52 75.57 -6.91 38.29
C LEU A 52 74.43 -6.15 38.97
N GLU A 53 74.34 -6.30 40.30
CA GLU A 53 73.46 -5.47 41.12
C GLU A 53 74.05 -4.06 41.28
N GLU A 54 73.26 -3.07 40.91
CA GLU A 54 73.57 -1.65 41.03
C GLU A 54 72.43 -0.92 41.76
N VAL A 55 72.71 0.31 42.21
CA VAL A 55 71.74 1.16 42.89
C VAL A 55 71.79 2.54 42.25
N ILE A 56 70.62 3.07 41.89
CA ILE A 56 70.46 4.46 41.44
C ILE A 56 69.65 5.25 42.47
N ASP A 57 70.06 6.49 42.73
CA ASP A 57 69.28 7.43 43.54
C ASP A 57 68.09 7.96 42.71
N SER A 58 66.91 8.06 43.32
CA SER A 58 65.70 8.57 42.68
C SER A 58 65.87 9.96 42.05
N GLN A 59 66.69 10.84 42.64
CA GLN A 59 67.01 12.15 42.08
C GLN A 59 67.85 12.02 40.81
N GLU A 60 68.78 11.07 40.77
CA GLU A 60 69.57 10.77 39.58
C GLU A 60 68.69 10.15 38.49
N ALA A 61 67.88 9.15 38.82
CA ALA A 61 66.91 8.55 37.89
C ALA A 61 65.94 9.61 37.33
N MET A 62 65.49 10.55 38.18
CA MET A 62 64.67 11.68 37.76
C MET A 62 65.43 12.61 36.80
N ALA A 63 66.70 12.93 37.09
CA ALA A 63 67.53 13.74 36.23
C ALA A 63 67.74 13.10 34.84
N VAL A 64 67.84 11.77 34.78
CA VAL A 64 67.97 11.00 33.53
C VAL A 64 66.72 11.12 32.66
N ILE A 65 65.52 11.01 33.24
CA ILE A 65 64.27 11.09 32.46
C ILE A 65 63.83 12.53 32.18
N THR A 66 64.36 13.53 32.91
CA THR A 66 63.93 14.93 32.82
C THR A 66 64.02 15.51 31.40
N PRO A 67 65.10 15.32 30.61
CA PRO A 67 65.18 15.85 29.24
C PRO A 67 64.06 15.35 28.31
N ALA A 68 63.67 14.08 28.42
CA ALA A 68 62.56 13.52 27.67
C ALA A 68 61.20 13.99 28.24
N LEU A 69 61.09 14.08 29.57
CA LEU A 69 59.92 14.61 30.27
C LEU A 69 59.67 16.10 30.03
N GLU A 70 60.66 16.90 29.61
CA GLU A 70 60.43 18.30 29.26
C GLU A 70 59.75 18.46 27.90
N LYS A 71 60.02 17.57 26.95
CA LYS A 71 59.43 17.62 25.61
C LYS A 71 57.95 17.20 25.61
N LEU A 72 57.61 16.20 26.43
CA LEU A 72 56.27 15.61 26.46
C LEU A 72 55.14 16.62 26.83
N PRO A 73 55.22 17.39 27.93
CA PRO A 73 54.22 18.40 28.28
C PRO A 73 54.12 19.52 27.23
N ASP A 74 55.23 19.87 26.58
CA ASP A 74 55.25 20.89 25.53
C ASP A 74 54.42 20.46 24.31
N GLU A 75 54.66 19.25 23.81
CA GLU A 75 53.90 18.68 22.70
C GLU A 75 52.42 18.49 23.05
N ILE A 76 52.11 18.01 24.26
CA ILE A 76 50.72 17.87 24.72
C ILE A 76 50.03 19.23 24.80
N ALA A 77 50.67 20.25 25.41
CA ALA A 77 50.09 21.58 25.56
C ALA A 77 49.86 22.27 24.22
N SER A 78 50.84 22.20 23.32
CA SER A 78 50.76 22.72 21.95
C SER A 78 49.62 22.06 21.16
N THR A 79 49.50 20.73 21.26
CA THR A 79 48.42 19.98 20.60
C THR A 79 47.04 20.38 21.15
N ILE A 80 46.90 20.48 22.47
CA ILE A 80 45.66 20.91 23.13
C ILE A 80 45.27 22.32 22.66
N GLN A 81 46.19 23.27 22.71
CA GLN A 81 45.92 24.66 22.33
C GLN A 81 45.57 24.77 20.85
N THR A 82 46.30 24.07 19.97
CA THR A 82 46.00 24.05 18.53
C THR A 82 44.59 23.54 18.25
N LEU A 83 44.19 22.43 18.88
CA LEU A 83 42.85 21.86 18.73
C LEU A 83 41.75 22.70 19.37
N ASN A 84 42.10 23.56 20.33
CA ASN A 84 41.19 24.44 21.05
C ASN A 84 41.32 25.91 20.61
N GLY A 85 41.64 26.16 19.33
CA GLY A 85 41.64 27.50 18.74
C GLY A 85 42.69 28.45 19.33
N GLY A 86 43.82 27.92 19.78
CA GLY A 86 44.91 28.64 20.41
C GLY A 86 44.74 28.92 21.91
N GLN A 87 43.71 28.35 22.56
CA GLN A 87 43.42 28.61 23.97
C GLN A 87 43.65 27.37 24.84
N SER A 88 44.11 27.57 26.07
CA SER A 88 44.14 26.49 27.07
C SER A 88 42.72 26.15 27.55
N PRO A 89 42.42 24.87 27.88
CA PRO A 89 41.14 24.47 28.43
C PRO A 89 40.98 24.95 29.87
N SER A 90 39.76 24.90 30.42
CA SER A 90 39.54 25.27 31.82
C SER A 90 40.10 24.27 32.84
N ALA A 91 40.23 23.00 32.45
CA ALA A 91 40.78 21.91 33.25
C ALA A 91 41.28 20.79 32.34
N VAL A 92 42.20 19.97 32.85
CA VAL A 92 42.73 18.78 32.18
C VAL A 92 42.57 17.57 33.09
N PHE A 93 42.05 16.47 32.53
CA PHE A 93 42.01 15.18 33.22
C PHE A 93 43.02 14.24 32.57
N CYS A 94 44.04 13.86 33.32
CA CYS A 94 45.07 12.93 32.88
C CYS A 94 44.64 11.49 33.21
N VAL A 95 44.59 10.65 32.19
CA VAL A 95 44.22 9.22 32.29
C VAL A 95 45.30 8.37 31.62
N GLY A 96 45.34 7.07 31.93
CA GLY A 96 46.39 6.16 31.43
C GLY A 96 47.63 6.09 32.31
N GLY A 97 48.41 5.01 32.17
CA GLY A 97 49.57 4.73 33.04
C GLY A 97 50.63 5.84 33.02
N GLY A 98 50.91 6.40 31.85
CA GLY A 98 51.89 7.48 31.67
C GLY A 98 51.57 8.78 32.41
N ALA A 99 50.29 9.01 32.76
CA ALA A 99 49.87 10.16 33.56
C ALA A 99 50.48 10.16 34.97
N GLN A 100 50.91 9.00 35.47
CA GLN A 100 51.54 8.83 36.79
C GLN A 100 53.04 9.14 36.77
N THR A 101 53.60 9.56 35.64
CA THR A 101 54.99 9.98 35.56
C THR A 101 55.22 11.16 36.51
N PRO A 102 56.18 11.08 37.46
CA PRO A 102 56.43 12.15 38.42
C PRO A 102 56.72 13.49 37.73
N GLY A 103 56.05 14.56 38.17
CA GLY A 103 56.24 15.91 37.63
C GLY A 103 55.52 16.22 36.31
N LEU A 104 54.87 15.24 35.66
CA LEU A 104 54.15 15.46 34.40
C LEU A 104 52.93 16.39 34.56
N PRO A 105 52.00 16.18 35.52
CA PRO A 105 50.85 17.08 35.72
C PRO A 105 51.26 18.53 36.01
N GLU A 106 52.29 18.73 36.85
CA GLU A 106 52.80 20.05 37.23
C GLU A 106 53.42 20.77 36.03
N LYS A 107 54.26 20.06 35.25
CA LYS A 107 54.83 20.62 34.03
C LYS A 107 53.74 20.96 33.01
N LEU A 108 52.74 20.09 32.83
CA LEU A 108 51.63 20.35 31.91
C LEU A 108 50.77 21.55 32.37
N ALA A 109 50.50 21.68 33.67
CA ALA A 109 49.80 22.83 34.23
C ALA A 109 50.54 24.13 33.93
N ASN A 110 51.86 24.15 34.14
CA ASN A 110 52.70 25.31 33.82
C ASN A 110 52.67 25.67 32.33
N LYS A 111 52.77 24.69 31.42
CA LYS A 111 52.73 24.92 29.96
C LYS A 111 51.37 25.44 29.48
N LEU A 112 50.28 25.00 30.11
CA LEU A 112 48.93 25.46 29.80
C LEU A 112 48.56 26.76 30.53
N GLY A 113 49.38 27.27 31.44
CA GLY A 113 49.05 28.43 32.27
C GLY A 113 47.89 28.18 33.22
N LEU A 114 47.75 26.93 33.70
CA LEU A 114 46.68 26.51 34.61
C LEU A 114 47.20 26.34 36.04
N PRO A 115 46.36 26.61 37.06
CA PRO A 115 46.65 26.17 38.42
C PRO A 115 46.83 24.65 38.46
N VAL A 116 47.80 24.16 39.25
CA VAL A 116 48.10 22.72 39.35
C VAL A 116 46.87 21.91 39.77
N GLU A 117 45.98 22.47 40.61
CA GLU A 117 44.75 21.78 41.03
C GLU A 117 43.77 21.50 39.87
N ARG A 118 43.93 22.17 38.72
CA ARG A 118 43.09 22.00 37.52
C ARG A 118 43.64 20.99 36.51
N VAL A 119 44.82 20.42 36.77
CA VAL A 119 45.39 19.32 35.98
C VAL A 119 45.42 18.09 36.89
N ALA A 120 44.39 17.25 36.76
CA ALA A 120 44.16 16.18 37.72
C ALA A 120 44.27 14.79 37.10
N ILE A 121 45.03 13.92 37.75
CA ILE A 121 45.03 12.49 37.44
C ILE A 121 43.69 11.87 37.89
N ARG A 122 43.08 11.05 37.02
CA ARG A 122 41.81 10.38 37.30
C ARG A 122 41.96 8.87 37.23
N GLY A 123 41.69 8.19 38.35
CA GLY A 123 41.60 6.72 38.42
C GLY A 123 40.18 6.21 38.19
N ARG A 124 40.04 4.87 38.12
CA ARG A 124 38.72 4.21 37.88
C ARG A 124 37.62 4.61 38.87
N GLN A 125 38.01 5.01 40.08
CA GLN A 125 37.11 5.46 41.16
C GLN A 125 36.21 6.62 40.73
N ALA A 126 36.66 7.42 39.76
CA ALA A 126 35.94 8.60 39.27
C ALA A 126 34.81 8.26 38.28
N ILE A 127 34.69 7.00 37.85
CA ILE A 127 33.67 6.57 36.90
C ILE A 127 32.38 6.26 37.66
N ALA A 128 31.33 7.04 37.37
CA ALA A 128 30.00 6.79 37.93
C ALA A 128 29.44 5.44 37.46
N ASN A 129 28.70 4.77 38.35
CA ASN A 129 28.03 3.48 38.09
C ASN A 129 28.98 2.33 37.72
N LEU A 130 30.24 2.38 38.15
CA LEU A 130 31.18 1.28 37.98
C LEU A 130 31.23 0.42 39.26
N VAL A 131 30.74 -0.82 39.17
CA VAL A 131 30.92 -1.86 40.20
C VAL A 131 32.16 -2.68 39.86
N VAL A 132 33.07 -2.85 40.82
CA VAL A 132 34.33 -3.58 40.61
C VAL A 132 34.56 -4.55 41.76
N ASP A 133 34.66 -5.83 41.44
CA ASP A 133 34.88 -6.90 42.42
C ASP A 133 36.36 -7.15 42.74
N GLN A 134 37.28 -6.64 41.91
CA GLN A 134 38.73 -6.85 42.05
C GLN A 134 39.50 -5.53 42.16
N ALA A 135 40.57 -5.54 42.96
CA ALA A 135 41.46 -4.38 43.15
C ALA A 135 42.52 -4.22 42.05
N THR A 136 42.48 -5.03 41.01
CA THR A 136 43.44 -4.98 39.89
C THR A 136 43.16 -3.76 39.03
N ILE A 137 44.21 -3.05 38.57
CA ILE A 137 44.09 -1.89 37.65
C ILE A 137 43.28 -0.72 38.26
N ASN A 138 43.55 -0.38 39.53
CA ASN A 138 42.85 0.70 40.23
C ASN A 138 43.25 2.12 39.79
N GLY A 139 44.38 2.26 39.10
CA GLY A 139 44.93 3.53 38.70
C GLY A 139 44.24 4.16 37.49
N PRO A 140 44.83 5.23 36.95
CA PRO A 140 44.38 5.91 35.73
C PRO A 140 44.36 5.02 34.48
N GLU A 141 45.20 3.99 34.44
CA GLU A 141 45.18 2.97 33.40
C GLU A 141 43.86 2.18 33.35
N GLY A 142 43.18 2.03 34.49
CA GLY A 142 41.89 1.34 34.58
C GLY A 142 40.76 2.11 33.91
N VAL A 143 40.87 3.44 33.81
CA VAL A 143 39.87 4.27 33.14
C VAL A 143 39.77 3.91 31.66
N THR A 144 40.91 3.67 31.00
CA THR A 144 40.96 3.29 29.59
C THR A 144 40.29 1.94 29.35
N VAL A 145 40.56 0.95 30.21
CA VAL A 145 39.96 -0.39 30.11
C VAL A 145 38.43 -0.31 30.23
N VAL A 146 37.94 0.43 31.22
CA VAL A 146 36.49 0.63 31.43
C VAL A 146 35.88 1.39 30.24
N GLY A 147 36.58 2.39 29.68
CA GLY A 147 36.14 3.11 28.50
C GLY A 147 35.95 2.19 27.29
N ILE A 148 36.94 1.35 27.00
CA ILE A 148 36.88 0.35 25.90
C ILE A 148 35.71 -0.61 26.13
N ALA A 149 35.59 -1.17 27.33
CA ALA A 149 34.50 -2.09 27.68
C ALA A 149 33.12 -1.41 27.55
N SER A 150 32.98 -0.17 28.01
CA SER A 150 31.73 0.59 27.93
C SER A 150 31.33 0.87 26.49
N VAL A 151 32.28 1.22 25.63
CA VAL A 151 32.02 1.41 24.18
C VAL A 151 31.63 0.09 23.53
N ALA A 152 32.31 -1.01 23.86
CA ALA A 152 31.99 -2.33 23.34
C ALA A 152 30.58 -2.77 23.75
N ILE A 153 30.22 -2.65 25.03
CA ILE A 153 28.88 -2.99 25.56
C ILE A 153 27.80 -2.12 24.90
N LYS A 154 28.04 -0.81 24.74
CA LYS A 154 27.10 0.08 24.07
C LYS A 154 26.87 -0.26 22.59
N LYS A 155 27.79 -0.99 21.97
CA LYS A 155 27.66 -1.48 20.59
C LYS A 155 27.22 -2.94 20.52
N PHE A 156 27.30 -3.67 21.63
CA PHE A 156 26.98 -5.09 21.69
C PHE A 156 25.49 -5.33 21.46
N GLY A 157 25.14 -6.17 20.48
CA GLY A 157 23.76 -6.42 20.08
C GLY A 157 23.18 -5.42 19.07
N HIS A 158 23.95 -4.43 18.64
CA HIS A 158 23.54 -3.45 17.63
C HIS A 158 24.00 -3.80 16.20
N ASP A 159 24.58 -4.97 15.96
CA ASP A 159 25.02 -5.37 14.60
C ASP A 159 23.90 -6.02 13.78
N PHE A 160 22.92 -6.66 14.44
CA PHE A 160 21.84 -7.34 13.75
C PHE A 160 20.51 -7.21 14.49
N ILE A 161 19.42 -7.06 13.73
CA ILE A 161 18.06 -7.24 14.22
C ILE A 161 17.46 -8.50 13.61
N THR A 162 16.58 -9.16 14.35
CA THR A 162 15.77 -10.27 13.87
C THR A 162 14.36 -9.75 13.67
N ILE A 163 13.79 -9.96 12.49
CA ILE A 163 12.40 -9.60 12.18
C ILE A 163 11.71 -10.82 11.57
N SER A 164 10.38 -10.77 11.46
CA SER A 164 9.64 -11.73 10.64
C SER A 164 8.87 -11.01 9.53
N VAL A 165 8.88 -11.58 8.33
CA VAL A 165 8.11 -11.10 7.18
C VAL A 165 7.20 -12.22 6.70
N ASN A 166 5.88 -12.02 6.72
CA ASN A 166 4.88 -13.04 6.35
C ASN A 166 5.12 -14.40 7.05
N GLY A 167 5.50 -14.36 8.33
CA GLY A 167 5.75 -15.55 9.17
C GLY A 167 7.12 -16.20 9.00
N ARG A 168 8.00 -15.70 8.13
CA ARG A 168 9.38 -16.17 8.00
C ARG A 168 10.34 -15.23 8.72
N GLU A 169 11.23 -15.77 9.55
CA GLU A 169 12.23 -14.99 10.29
C GLU A 169 13.47 -14.68 9.44
N PHE A 170 13.99 -13.47 9.60
CA PHE A 170 15.19 -12.98 8.94
C PHE A 170 16.07 -12.23 9.93
N LYS A 171 17.39 -12.44 9.81
CA LYS A 171 18.40 -11.69 10.56
C LYS A 171 19.03 -10.66 9.64
N LEU A 172 18.79 -9.38 9.91
CA LEU A 172 19.23 -8.25 9.09
C LEU A 172 20.37 -7.52 9.79
N PHE A 173 21.32 -6.99 9.02
CA PHE A 173 22.35 -6.11 9.56
C PHE A 173 21.72 -4.79 10.01
N ASN A 174 21.95 -4.42 11.27
CA ASN A 174 21.32 -3.27 11.91
C ASN A 174 22.08 -1.98 11.55
N SER A 175 21.76 -1.43 10.39
CA SER A 175 22.14 -0.07 10.03
C SER A 175 21.25 0.94 10.75
N GLU A 176 21.76 2.16 11.02
CA GLU A 176 21.06 3.17 11.84
C GLU A 176 19.67 3.61 11.31
N LYS A 177 19.26 3.19 10.09
CA LYS A 177 17.98 3.53 9.48
C LYS A 177 17.36 2.35 8.73
N LEU A 178 16.83 1.39 9.48
CA LEU A 178 15.99 0.34 8.92
C LEU A 178 14.51 0.74 8.97
N ASP A 179 13.86 0.67 7.82
CA ASP A 179 12.42 0.79 7.65
C ASP A 179 11.88 -0.44 6.92
N VAL A 180 10.56 -0.53 6.76
CA VAL A 180 9.91 -1.64 6.07
C VAL A 180 10.44 -1.81 4.64
N ALA A 181 10.69 -0.72 3.90
CA ALA A 181 11.21 -0.77 2.54
C ALA A 181 12.57 -1.48 2.49
N ASN A 182 13.50 -1.06 3.35
CA ASN A 182 14.84 -1.62 3.43
C ASN A 182 14.79 -3.09 3.86
N ALA A 183 13.93 -3.45 4.83
CA ALA A 183 13.75 -4.84 5.22
C ALA A 183 13.23 -5.71 4.08
N LEU A 184 12.17 -5.28 3.39
CA LEU A 184 11.59 -6.03 2.27
C LEU A 184 12.61 -6.21 1.13
N ALA A 185 13.44 -5.20 0.85
CA ALA A 185 14.52 -5.30 -0.12
C ALA A 185 15.60 -6.31 0.31
N LEU A 186 16.04 -6.26 1.57
CA LEU A 186 17.09 -7.15 2.10
C LEU A 186 16.66 -8.62 2.15
N VAL A 187 15.37 -8.89 2.38
CA VAL A 187 14.83 -10.26 2.37
C VAL A 187 14.46 -10.75 0.95
N GLY A 188 14.68 -9.93 -0.08
CA GLY A 188 14.39 -10.27 -1.47
C GLY A 188 12.89 -10.34 -1.79
N TYR A 189 12.06 -9.56 -1.09
CA TYR A 189 10.63 -9.50 -1.38
C TYR A 189 10.38 -8.91 -2.77
N ASN A 190 9.48 -9.51 -3.54
CA ASN A 190 9.19 -9.05 -4.90
C ASN A 190 8.39 -7.74 -4.88
N SER A 191 9.04 -6.63 -5.21
CA SER A 191 8.42 -5.29 -5.22
C SER A 191 7.21 -5.18 -6.17
N ARG A 192 7.11 -6.02 -7.20
CA ARG A 192 5.93 -6.03 -8.09
C ARG A 192 4.66 -6.43 -7.36
N GLN A 193 4.76 -7.19 -6.26
CA GLN A 193 3.62 -7.58 -5.45
C GLN A 193 3.09 -6.43 -4.58
N LEU A 194 3.81 -5.30 -4.50
CA LEU A 194 3.37 -4.11 -3.77
C LEU A 194 2.60 -3.12 -4.67
N ILE A 195 2.74 -3.25 -5.99
CA ILE A 195 2.20 -2.31 -6.98
C ILE A 195 1.18 -3.05 -7.85
N GLY A 196 -0.09 -2.74 -7.65
CA GLY A 196 -1.17 -3.23 -8.51
C GLY A 196 -1.26 -2.42 -9.81
N ARG A 197 -1.88 -3.00 -10.84
CA ARG A 197 -2.18 -2.35 -12.11
C ARG A 197 -3.69 -2.29 -12.33
N ASN A 198 -4.21 -1.14 -12.75
CA ASN A 198 -5.60 -1.06 -13.19
C ASN A 198 -5.80 -1.92 -14.45
N GLY A 199 -6.98 -2.50 -14.59
CA GLY A 199 -7.41 -3.12 -15.83
C GLY A 199 -7.48 -2.10 -16.95
N ARG A 200 -7.18 -2.54 -18.17
CA ARG A 200 -7.30 -1.72 -19.38
C ARG A 200 -8.76 -1.53 -19.73
N ASN A 201 -9.13 -0.31 -20.09
CA ASN A 201 -10.44 -0.01 -20.65
C ASN A 201 -10.56 -0.58 -22.07
N LEU A 202 -11.76 -0.98 -22.44
CA LEU A 202 -12.12 -1.38 -23.78
C LEU A 202 -12.76 -0.17 -24.48
N GLU A 203 -12.02 0.46 -25.39
CA GLU A 203 -12.53 1.57 -26.19
C GLU A 203 -12.90 1.09 -27.60
N PHE A 204 -14.13 1.36 -28.03
CA PHE A 204 -14.63 0.99 -29.36
C PHE A 204 -15.66 2.02 -29.84
N LYS A 205 -16.24 1.83 -31.03
CA LYS A 205 -17.35 2.65 -31.54
C LYS A 205 -18.64 1.84 -31.56
N LEU A 206 -19.70 2.38 -30.99
CA LEU A 206 -21.06 1.82 -31.08
C LEU A 206 -21.93 2.75 -31.94
N ASN A 207 -22.40 2.26 -33.10
CA ASN A 207 -23.21 3.03 -34.06
C ASN A 207 -22.59 4.41 -34.41
N GLY A 208 -21.27 4.44 -34.58
CA GLY A 208 -20.49 5.64 -34.89
C GLY A 208 -20.08 6.51 -33.70
N TRP A 209 -20.60 6.26 -32.50
CA TRP A 209 -20.26 7.00 -31.27
C TRP A 209 -19.18 6.28 -30.46
N ARG A 210 -18.28 7.03 -29.82
CA ARG A 210 -17.23 6.44 -28.97
C ARG A 210 -17.86 5.85 -27.71
N GLU A 211 -17.59 4.58 -27.47
CA GLU A 211 -18.00 3.83 -26.28
C GLU A 211 -16.75 3.37 -25.51
N ILE A 212 -16.84 3.40 -24.17
CA ILE A 212 -15.74 2.99 -23.30
C ILE A 212 -16.32 2.10 -22.20
N ASP A 213 -15.92 0.83 -22.20
CA ASP A 213 -16.13 -0.05 -21.07
C ASP A 213 -14.89 -0.03 -20.16
N PHE A 214 -15.10 0.09 -18.85
CA PHE A 214 -14.04 0.39 -17.89
C PHE A 214 -13.46 -0.88 -17.28
N GLY A 215 -12.14 -0.99 -17.28
CA GLY A 215 -11.44 -2.05 -16.55
C GLY A 215 -11.59 -1.87 -15.03
N GLU A 216 -11.43 -2.95 -14.27
CA GLU A 216 -11.50 -2.86 -12.81
C GLU A 216 -10.32 -2.06 -12.24
N ILE A 217 -10.58 -1.37 -11.12
CA ILE A 217 -9.54 -0.66 -10.37
C ILE A 217 -8.78 -1.68 -9.52
N MET A 218 -7.45 -1.56 -9.49
CA MET A 218 -6.60 -2.39 -8.63
C MET A 218 -6.90 -2.22 -7.13
N LYS A 219 -6.56 -3.24 -6.32
CA LYS A 219 -6.58 -3.15 -4.85
C LYS A 219 -5.16 -3.01 -4.30
N PRO A 220 -4.84 -1.95 -3.53
CA PRO A 220 -3.46 -1.67 -3.11
C PRO A 220 -2.97 -2.70 -2.11
N ALA A 221 -1.64 -2.89 -2.08
CA ALA A 221 -1.01 -3.68 -1.05
C ALA A 221 -1.25 -3.03 0.33
N LYS A 222 -1.36 -3.87 1.36
CA LYS A 222 -1.48 -3.42 2.75
C LYS A 222 -0.30 -3.94 3.54
N ILE A 223 0.30 -3.06 4.33
CA ILE A 223 1.46 -3.36 5.16
C ILE A 223 1.05 -3.18 6.62
N PHE A 224 1.43 -4.14 7.45
CA PHE A 224 1.26 -4.09 8.89
C PHE A 224 2.59 -4.35 9.58
N VAL A 225 2.87 -3.63 10.65
CA VAL A 225 3.97 -3.90 11.57
C VAL A 225 3.36 -4.16 12.94
N ASN A 226 3.58 -5.36 13.49
CA ASN A 226 2.99 -5.81 14.75
C ASN A 226 1.46 -5.62 14.77
N ASP A 227 0.81 -6.07 13.69
CA ASP A 227 -0.64 -5.97 13.47
C ASP A 227 -1.22 -4.54 13.38
N GLN A 228 -0.37 -3.51 13.36
CA GLN A 228 -0.79 -2.12 13.16
C GLN A 228 -0.56 -1.68 11.70
N PRO A 229 -1.48 -0.91 11.10
CA PRO A 229 -1.28 -0.35 9.76
C PRO A 229 0.02 0.44 9.67
N ALA A 230 0.82 0.15 8.65
CA ALA A 230 2.14 0.72 8.44
C ALA A 230 2.36 1.09 6.97
N SER A 231 3.44 1.83 6.73
CA SER A 231 3.93 2.19 5.40
C SER A 231 5.34 1.64 5.17
N LEU A 232 5.83 1.77 3.93
CA LEU A 232 7.20 1.43 3.56
C LEU A 232 8.25 2.22 4.36
N GLN A 233 7.92 3.43 4.82
CA GLN A 233 8.81 4.29 5.61
C GLN A 233 8.70 4.07 7.12
N THR A 234 7.87 3.11 7.56
CA THR A 234 7.71 2.81 8.98
C THR A 234 9.01 2.24 9.51
N PRO A 235 9.62 2.82 10.56
CA PRO A 235 10.84 2.29 11.16
C PRO A 235 10.60 0.90 11.74
N ILE A 236 11.60 0.04 11.68
CA ILE A 236 11.54 -1.32 12.23
C ILE A 236 12.57 -1.52 13.34
N HIS A 237 12.22 -2.38 14.28
CA HIS A 237 13.03 -2.73 15.44
C HIS A 237 13.23 -4.24 15.54
N ASN A 238 14.20 -4.63 16.35
CA ASN A 238 14.42 -6.04 16.66
C ASN A 238 13.18 -6.68 17.27
N GLY A 239 12.73 -7.79 16.68
CA GLY A 239 11.55 -8.56 17.05
C GLY A 239 10.30 -8.22 16.24
N ASP A 240 10.32 -7.21 15.37
CA ASP A 240 9.12 -6.78 14.64
C ASP A 240 8.58 -7.84 13.68
N LYS A 241 7.25 -7.88 13.58
CA LYS A 241 6.50 -8.73 12.65
C LYS A 241 5.88 -7.89 11.54
N ILE A 242 6.36 -8.09 10.32
CA ILE A 242 5.89 -7.41 9.13
C ILE A 242 4.95 -8.34 8.37
N THR A 243 3.71 -7.92 8.17
CA THR A 243 2.73 -8.61 7.32
C THR A 243 2.46 -7.77 6.09
N VAL A 244 2.72 -8.34 4.92
CA VAL A 244 2.45 -7.71 3.62
C VAL A 244 1.36 -8.49 2.91
N ILE A 245 0.22 -7.84 2.73
CA ILE A 245 -0.85 -8.31 1.86
C ILE A 245 -0.60 -7.72 0.49
N SER A 246 -0.33 -8.56 -0.50
CA SER A 246 -0.02 -8.14 -1.87
C SER A 246 -1.14 -7.32 -2.51
N ALA A 247 -0.76 -6.44 -3.43
CA ALA A 247 -1.70 -5.78 -4.30
C ALA A 247 -2.40 -6.80 -5.22
N VAL A 248 -3.62 -6.46 -5.65
CA VAL A 248 -4.39 -7.24 -6.62
C VAL A 248 -4.60 -6.37 -7.84
N ASP A 249 -4.21 -6.87 -9.01
CA ASP A 249 -4.44 -6.20 -10.29
C ASP A 249 -5.94 -6.14 -10.60
N GLY A 250 -6.35 -5.07 -11.26
CA GLY A 250 -7.68 -4.97 -11.84
C GLY A 250 -7.78 -5.80 -13.12
N GLN A 251 -8.94 -6.38 -13.38
CA GLN A 251 -9.22 -7.12 -14.61
C GLN A 251 -9.46 -6.15 -15.77
N ASP A 252 -8.90 -6.48 -16.94
CA ASP A 252 -9.18 -5.76 -18.19
C ASP A 252 -10.68 -5.86 -18.52
N ALA A 253 -11.25 -4.80 -19.10
CA ALA A 253 -12.63 -4.84 -19.60
C ALA A 253 -12.72 -5.83 -20.77
N GLU A 254 -13.69 -6.74 -20.68
CA GLU A 254 -14.07 -7.64 -21.77
C GLU A 254 -15.56 -7.48 -22.02
N ALA A 255 -15.93 -7.30 -23.28
CA ALA A 255 -17.33 -7.24 -23.67
C ALA A 255 -17.57 -8.00 -24.97
N THR A 256 -18.82 -8.43 -25.13
CA THR A 256 -19.35 -9.14 -26.29
C THR A 256 -20.46 -8.32 -26.92
N VAL A 257 -20.82 -8.64 -28.16
CA VAL A 257 -21.88 -7.93 -28.89
C VAL A 257 -23.19 -7.88 -28.10
N LYS A 258 -23.57 -8.97 -27.42
CA LYS A 258 -24.80 -9.04 -26.62
C LYS A 258 -24.84 -8.07 -25.44
N ASP A 259 -23.69 -7.67 -24.90
CA ASP A 259 -23.63 -6.75 -23.77
C ASP A 259 -24.16 -5.35 -24.14
N PHE A 260 -24.22 -5.05 -25.45
CA PHE A 260 -24.73 -3.79 -26.00
C PHE A 260 -26.09 -3.93 -26.72
N LEU A 261 -26.76 -5.08 -26.57
CA LEU A 261 -28.10 -5.29 -27.13
C LEU A 261 -29.20 -4.84 -26.18
N HIS A 262 -30.12 -4.05 -26.70
CA HIS A 262 -31.39 -3.72 -26.05
C HIS A 262 -32.45 -4.74 -26.49
N ASN A 263 -33.31 -5.19 -25.56
CA ASN A 263 -34.39 -6.14 -25.85
C ASN A 263 -33.90 -7.43 -26.55
N TYR A 264 -32.79 -8.01 -26.09
CA TYR A 264 -32.28 -9.30 -26.55
C TYR A 264 -33.25 -10.46 -26.21
N PRO A 265 -33.53 -11.40 -27.13
CA PRO A 265 -32.96 -11.57 -28.48
C PRO A 265 -33.66 -10.75 -29.58
N GLY A 266 -34.73 -10.02 -29.29
CA GLY A 266 -35.47 -9.21 -30.25
C GLY A 266 -36.88 -8.88 -29.75
N ILE A 267 -37.73 -8.36 -30.64
CA ILE A 267 -39.17 -8.20 -30.38
C ILE A 267 -39.95 -9.32 -31.08
N SER A 268 -41.01 -9.82 -30.43
CA SER A 268 -41.92 -10.82 -30.99
C SER A 268 -43.13 -10.13 -31.60
N VAL A 269 -43.42 -10.37 -32.87
CA VAL A 269 -44.61 -9.86 -33.55
C VAL A 269 -45.46 -11.01 -34.09
N VAL A 270 -46.77 -10.84 -34.13
CA VAL A 270 -47.70 -11.83 -34.69
C VAL A 270 -48.09 -11.40 -36.09
N HIS A 271 -47.75 -12.20 -37.10
CA HIS A 271 -48.15 -11.96 -38.49
C HIS A 271 -48.67 -13.25 -39.12
N GLN A 272 -49.85 -13.21 -39.76
CA GLN A 272 -50.53 -14.39 -40.33
C GLN A 272 -50.69 -15.55 -39.32
N ASP A 273 -51.08 -15.21 -38.09
CA ASP A 273 -51.22 -16.13 -36.95
C ASP A 273 -49.94 -16.90 -36.57
N GLN A 274 -48.77 -16.43 -37.02
CA GLN A 274 -47.46 -16.95 -36.61
C GLN A 274 -46.70 -15.90 -35.80
N VAL A 275 -46.09 -16.33 -34.68
CA VAL A 275 -45.17 -15.50 -33.88
C VAL A 275 -43.81 -15.47 -34.56
N ARG A 276 -43.27 -14.27 -34.77
CA ARG A 276 -41.95 -14.06 -35.37
C ARG A 276 -41.09 -13.17 -34.48
N THR A 277 -39.87 -13.61 -34.20
CA THR A 277 -38.88 -12.82 -33.46
C THR A 277 -38.05 -11.99 -34.43
N LEU A 278 -38.08 -10.68 -34.27
CA LEU A 278 -37.27 -9.73 -35.01
C LEU A 278 -35.99 -9.45 -34.25
N GLU A 279 -34.94 -10.17 -34.64
CA GLU A 279 -33.62 -10.11 -34.03
C GLU A 279 -32.79 -8.93 -34.58
N PRO A 280 -32.03 -8.22 -33.73
CA PRO A 280 -31.12 -7.17 -34.18
C PRO A 280 -29.98 -7.75 -35.03
N ARG A 281 -29.64 -7.03 -36.10
CA ARG A 281 -28.48 -7.37 -36.93
C ARG A 281 -27.25 -6.63 -36.45
N CYS A 282 -26.21 -7.38 -36.10
CA CYS A 282 -24.95 -6.84 -35.61
C CYS A 282 -23.86 -6.98 -36.65
N PHE A 283 -23.01 -5.96 -36.75
CA PHE A 283 -21.84 -5.96 -37.60
C PHE A 283 -20.64 -5.48 -36.79
N LEU A 284 -19.56 -6.27 -36.79
CA LEU A 284 -18.26 -5.85 -36.27
C LEU A 284 -17.36 -5.50 -37.44
N ASN A 285 -16.88 -4.26 -37.49
CA ASN A 285 -16.04 -3.72 -38.55
C ASN A 285 -16.65 -3.93 -39.96
N GLY A 286 -17.98 -3.86 -40.06
CA GLY A 286 -18.74 -4.06 -41.30
C GLY A 286 -19.02 -5.53 -41.67
N ILE A 287 -18.57 -6.50 -40.86
CA ILE A 287 -18.80 -7.93 -41.09
C ILE A 287 -19.94 -8.40 -40.16
N PRO A 288 -20.93 -9.18 -40.65
CA PRO A 288 -21.97 -9.76 -39.78
C PRO A 288 -21.35 -10.49 -38.59
N ALA A 289 -21.81 -10.15 -37.39
CA ALA A 289 -21.28 -10.65 -36.12
C ALA A 289 -22.36 -11.41 -35.33
N SER A 290 -21.92 -12.44 -34.59
CA SER A 290 -22.71 -13.14 -33.60
C SER A 290 -22.80 -12.35 -32.29
N TYR A 291 -23.82 -12.63 -31.49
CA TYR A 291 -24.03 -12.00 -30.18
C TYR A 291 -22.95 -12.35 -29.15
N ASP A 292 -22.30 -13.51 -29.30
CA ASP A 292 -21.20 -13.93 -28.42
C ASP A 292 -19.81 -13.49 -28.91
N ASP A 293 -19.72 -12.81 -30.05
CA ASP A 293 -18.44 -12.33 -30.56
C ASP A 293 -17.85 -11.28 -29.61
N ARG A 294 -16.56 -11.42 -29.31
CA ARG A 294 -15.81 -10.51 -28.45
C ARG A 294 -15.50 -9.21 -29.19
N ILE A 295 -15.73 -8.08 -28.52
CA ILE A 295 -15.37 -6.76 -29.01
C ILE A 295 -13.93 -6.47 -28.60
N SER A 296 -13.11 -6.06 -29.56
CA SER A 296 -11.73 -5.65 -29.34
C SER A 296 -11.59 -4.14 -29.35
N SER A 297 -10.52 -3.64 -28.72
CA SER A 297 -10.28 -2.19 -28.71
C SER A 297 -10.04 -1.66 -30.12
N GLY A 298 -10.72 -0.58 -30.46
CA GLY A 298 -10.70 0.06 -31.76
C GLY A 298 -11.76 -0.44 -32.74
N ASP A 299 -12.52 -1.47 -32.36
CA ASP A 299 -13.59 -2.01 -33.22
C ASP A 299 -14.71 -1.00 -33.44
N GLN A 300 -15.46 -1.22 -34.51
CA GLN A 300 -16.73 -0.57 -34.78
C GLN A 300 -17.85 -1.62 -34.73
N LEU A 301 -18.69 -1.54 -33.71
CA LEU A 301 -19.92 -2.30 -33.58
C LEU A 301 -21.10 -1.47 -34.09
N ASP A 302 -21.74 -1.94 -35.16
CA ASP A 302 -22.98 -1.37 -35.68
C ASP A 302 -24.13 -2.34 -35.43
N ILE A 303 -25.19 -1.86 -34.80
CA ILE A 303 -26.37 -2.65 -34.40
C ILE A 303 -27.61 -2.03 -35.04
N TYR A 304 -28.30 -2.81 -35.86
CA TYR A 304 -29.49 -2.40 -36.58
C TYR A 304 -30.71 -3.19 -36.08
N TYR A 305 -31.69 -2.48 -35.52
CA TYR A 305 -32.96 -3.05 -35.10
C TYR A 305 -34.00 -2.89 -36.20
N ILE A 306 -34.57 -4.00 -36.67
CA ILE A 306 -35.75 -3.96 -37.52
C ILE A 306 -36.90 -3.50 -36.65
N SER A 307 -37.32 -2.26 -36.86
CA SER A 307 -38.29 -1.61 -35.99
C SER A 307 -39.46 -1.02 -36.76
N LYS A 308 -39.33 -0.66 -38.04
CA LYS A 308 -40.45 -0.10 -38.81
C LYS A 308 -41.23 -1.16 -39.58
N ILE A 309 -42.53 -0.92 -39.74
CA ILE A 309 -43.41 -1.73 -40.60
C ILE A 309 -42.90 -1.81 -42.03
N GLU A 310 -42.41 -0.70 -42.58
CA GLU A 310 -41.82 -0.67 -43.92
C GLU A 310 -40.65 -1.65 -44.06
N ASP A 311 -39.75 -1.68 -43.06
CA ASP A 311 -38.59 -2.58 -43.06
C ASP A 311 -39.02 -4.05 -42.88
N PHE A 312 -39.98 -4.30 -41.99
CA PHE A 312 -40.54 -5.64 -41.76
C PHE A 312 -41.14 -6.24 -43.05
N PHE A 313 -42.00 -5.51 -43.77
CA PHE A 313 -42.63 -6.04 -45.00
C PHE A 313 -41.70 -6.06 -46.20
N LYS A 314 -40.71 -5.16 -46.25
CA LYS A 314 -39.68 -5.19 -47.29
C LYS A 314 -38.84 -6.47 -47.22
N GLU A 315 -38.56 -6.97 -46.01
CA GLU A 315 -37.88 -8.25 -45.82
C GLU A 315 -38.74 -9.45 -46.22
N GLU A 316 -40.05 -9.37 -46.00
CA GLU A 316 -41.01 -10.36 -46.51
C GLU A 316 -41.21 -10.29 -48.03
N GLY A 317 -40.57 -9.35 -48.72
CA GLY A 317 -40.72 -9.16 -50.17
C GLY A 317 -42.08 -8.60 -50.59
N LEU A 318 -42.82 -7.97 -49.66
CA LEU A 318 -44.14 -7.41 -49.91
C LEU A 318 -44.07 -5.89 -50.13
N ASP A 319 -44.54 -5.42 -51.29
CA ASP A 319 -44.75 -4.00 -51.55
C ASP A 319 -46.11 -3.55 -50.97
N LEU A 320 -46.09 -2.56 -50.08
CA LEU A 320 -47.26 -2.02 -49.39
C LEU A 320 -48.09 -1.04 -50.25
N THR A 321 -47.74 -0.83 -51.51
CA THR A 321 -48.43 0.12 -52.42
C THR A 321 -49.94 -0.15 -52.50
N ASP A 322 -50.36 -1.42 -52.55
CA ASP A 322 -51.77 -1.82 -52.68
C ASP A 322 -52.43 -2.26 -51.37
N TYR A 323 -51.74 -2.08 -50.23
CA TYR A 323 -52.18 -2.62 -48.94
C TYR A 323 -52.29 -1.59 -47.83
N LYS A 324 -53.27 -1.75 -46.94
CA LYS A 324 -53.37 -1.09 -45.63
C LYS A 324 -52.79 -2.04 -44.58
N VAL A 325 -51.93 -1.53 -43.71
CA VAL A 325 -51.38 -2.29 -42.59
C VAL A 325 -52.18 -1.95 -41.33
N LEU A 326 -52.61 -2.98 -40.61
CA LEU A 326 -53.23 -2.86 -39.29
C LEU A 326 -52.27 -3.42 -38.24
N VAL A 327 -52.10 -2.70 -37.14
CA VAL A 327 -51.43 -3.20 -35.94
C VAL A 327 -52.45 -3.22 -34.82
N ASN A 328 -52.67 -4.39 -34.21
CA ASN A 328 -53.66 -4.59 -33.16
C ASN A 328 -55.07 -4.10 -33.59
N ASN A 329 -55.46 -4.42 -34.84
CA ASN A 329 -56.69 -3.98 -35.50
C ASN A 329 -56.81 -2.47 -35.80
N ILE A 330 -55.75 -1.69 -35.58
CA ILE A 330 -55.73 -0.25 -35.84
C ILE A 330 -54.91 0.03 -37.11
N PRO A 331 -55.46 0.74 -38.12
CA PRO A 331 -54.69 1.15 -39.29
C PRO A 331 -53.53 2.06 -38.91
N VAL A 332 -52.32 1.72 -39.36
CA VAL A 332 -51.09 2.48 -39.09
C VAL A 332 -50.38 2.88 -40.38
N ASN A 333 -49.49 3.86 -40.29
CA ASN A 333 -48.63 4.23 -41.40
C ASN A 333 -47.39 3.32 -41.47
N LYS A 334 -46.67 3.40 -42.60
CA LYS A 334 -45.47 2.59 -42.85
C LYS A 334 -44.28 2.91 -41.91
N ASP A 335 -44.30 4.09 -41.29
CA ASP A 335 -43.30 4.57 -40.34
C ASP A 335 -43.56 4.10 -38.90
N TYR A 336 -44.65 3.38 -38.64
CA TYR A 336 -44.94 2.84 -37.32
C TYR A 336 -43.82 1.92 -36.85
N ILE A 337 -43.40 2.12 -35.59
CA ILE A 337 -42.36 1.36 -34.92
C ILE A 337 -43.01 0.19 -34.19
N LEU A 338 -42.75 -1.03 -34.67
CA LEU A 338 -43.15 -2.30 -34.08
C LEU A 338 -42.69 -2.41 -32.63
N ARG A 339 -43.59 -2.92 -31.80
CA ARG A 339 -43.38 -3.23 -30.38
C ARG A 339 -43.52 -4.72 -30.15
N ASP A 340 -42.93 -5.19 -29.05
CA ASP A 340 -43.10 -6.57 -28.61
C ASP A 340 -44.59 -6.86 -28.36
N GLY A 341 -45.07 -7.98 -28.90
CA GLY A 341 -46.47 -8.41 -28.87
C GLY A 341 -47.37 -7.84 -29.97
N ASP A 342 -46.88 -6.94 -30.84
CA ASP A 342 -47.72 -6.35 -31.88
C ASP A 342 -48.25 -7.39 -32.87
N ARG A 343 -49.57 -7.37 -33.13
CA ARG A 343 -50.22 -8.17 -34.17
C ARG A 343 -50.34 -7.36 -35.45
N VAL A 344 -49.61 -7.76 -36.49
CA VAL A 344 -49.51 -7.06 -37.77
C VAL A 344 -50.34 -7.80 -38.83
N GLU A 345 -51.31 -7.11 -39.43
CA GLU A 345 -52.18 -7.63 -40.48
C GLU A 345 -52.15 -6.72 -41.72
N VAL A 346 -52.40 -7.30 -42.89
CA VAL A 346 -52.34 -6.58 -44.17
C VAL A 346 -53.63 -6.81 -44.94
N VAL A 347 -54.27 -5.73 -45.40
CA VAL A 347 -55.56 -5.77 -46.12
C VAL A 347 -55.43 -5.03 -47.46
N LEU A 348 -55.88 -5.65 -48.56
CA LEU A 348 -55.90 -5.05 -49.89
C LEU A 348 -56.77 -3.78 -49.92
N LYS A 349 -56.24 -2.69 -50.48
CA LYS A 349 -56.94 -1.40 -50.64
C LYS A 349 -58.21 -1.51 -51.50
N ASN A 350 -58.29 -2.52 -52.38
CA ASN A 350 -59.36 -2.69 -53.38
C ASN A 350 -60.04 -4.08 -53.35
N SER A 351 -60.29 -4.64 -52.18
CA SER A 351 -61.31 -5.69 -52.05
C SER A 351 -62.68 -5.02 -52.04
N HIS A 352 -63.57 -5.35 -52.98
CA HIS A 352 -64.98 -4.97 -52.92
C HIS A 352 -65.65 -5.61 -51.70
N HIS A 353 -65.55 -4.94 -50.55
CA HIS A 353 -66.52 -5.00 -49.45
C HIS A 353 -66.56 -3.66 -48.69
N ASP A 354 -66.34 -2.55 -49.40
CA ASP A 354 -66.81 -1.23 -48.97
C ASP A 354 -68.31 -1.13 -49.23
N SER A 355 -69.11 -1.75 -48.38
CA SER A 355 -70.45 -1.27 -48.07
C SER A 355 -70.96 -1.85 -46.75
N VAL A 356 -71.49 -0.94 -45.93
CA VAL A 356 -72.19 -1.13 -44.65
C VAL A 356 -71.33 -0.93 -43.39
N LEU A 357 -70.86 0.31 -43.22
CA LEU A 357 -70.80 0.95 -41.91
C LEU A 357 -71.85 2.07 -41.87
N SER A 358 -73.07 1.73 -41.44
CA SER A 358 -73.97 2.68 -40.79
C SER A 358 -74.89 1.91 -39.85
N GLU A 359 -74.68 2.16 -38.56
CA GLU A 359 -75.65 2.21 -37.48
C GLU A 359 -76.80 1.17 -37.49
N ASN A 360 -76.67 0.13 -36.67
CA ASN A 360 -77.69 -0.14 -35.65
C ASN A 360 -77.23 -1.17 -34.59
N ARG A 361 -76.89 -0.61 -33.42
CA ARG A 361 -77.25 -1.01 -32.06
C ARG A 361 -77.39 -2.50 -31.70
N LEU A 362 -76.53 -2.86 -30.73
CA LEU A 362 -76.83 -3.54 -29.47
C LEU A 362 -77.37 -4.98 -29.54
N LYS A 363 -76.44 -5.91 -29.36
CA LYS A 363 -76.54 -6.95 -28.30
C LYS A 363 -75.11 -7.34 -27.92
N GLU A 364 -74.57 -6.63 -26.94
CA GLU A 364 -73.42 -7.09 -26.16
C GLU A 364 -73.83 -8.41 -25.49
N VAL A 365 -73.19 -9.49 -25.90
CA VAL A 365 -72.83 -10.53 -24.93
C VAL A 365 -71.39 -10.22 -24.60
N SER A 366 -71.19 -9.31 -23.66
CA SER A 366 -69.90 -8.98 -23.11
C SER A 366 -69.44 -10.18 -22.29
N THR A 367 -68.78 -11.14 -22.97
CA THR A 367 -68.04 -12.19 -22.27
C THR A 367 -66.72 -11.58 -21.83
N GLY A 368 -66.53 -11.41 -20.54
CA GLY A 368 -65.35 -10.81 -19.92
C GLY A 368 -65.50 -10.84 -18.41
N ILE A 369 -64.47 -10.39 -17.70
CA ILE A 369 -64.45 -10.38 -16.23
C ILE A 369 -64.29 -8.96 -15.70
N LYS A 370 -64.96 -8.67 -14.57
CA LYS A 370 -64.83 -7.43 -13.81
C LYS A 370 -63.92 -7.68 -12.63
N ILE A 371 -62.86 -6.88 -12.48
CA ILE A 371 -61.95 -6.95 -11.34
C ILE A 371 -61.74 -5.56 -10.72
N LEU A 372 -61.32 -5.52 -9.46
CA LEU A 372 -61.05 -4.28 -8.73
C LEU A 372 -59.54 -4.09 -8.58
N VAL A 373 -58.99 -3.01 -9.11
CA VAL A 373 -57.55 -2.69 -9.06
C VAL A 373 -57.35 -1.39 -8.32
N ASN A 374 -56.66 -1.40 -7.17
CA ASN A 374 -56.42 -0.19 -6.36
C ASN A 374 -57.70 0.65 -6.09
N ASP A 375 -58.81 -0.05 -5.82
CA ASP A 375 -60.16 0.51 -5.61
C ASP A 375 -60.89 1.02 -6.88
N ASP A 376 -60.30 0.89 -8.07
CA ASP A 376 -60.94 1.19 -9.36
C ASP A 376 -61.43 -0.08 -10.07
N GLU A 377 -62.65 -0.06 -10.62
CA GLU A 377 -63.22 -1.19 -11.36
C GLU A 377 -62.70 -1.19 -12.80
N ILE A 378 -62.07 -2.28 -13.24
CA ILE A 378 -61.65 -2.49 -14.63
C ILE A 378 -62.38 -3.69 -15.24
N TYR A 379 -62.65 -3.60 -16.54
CA TYR A 379 -63.30 -4.65 -17.31
C TYR A 379 -62.31 -5.24 -18.32
N LEU A 380 -62.09 -6.55 -18.25
CA LEU A 380 -61.25 -7.30 -19.19
C LEU A 380 -62.14 -8.04 -20.18
N GLU A 381 -62.02 -7.72 -21.47
CA GLU A 381 -62.88 -8.25 -22.54
C GLU A 381 -62.37 -9.60 -23.07
N GLY A 382 -63.29 -10.57 -23.21
CA GLY A 382 -63.04 -11.87 -23.84
C GLY A 382 -63.47 -13.07 -22.99
N ASN A 383 -63.87 -14.17 -23.64
CA ASN A 383 -64.12 -15.46 -22.97
C ASN A 383 -62.84 -16.33 -23.00
N ARG A 384 -61.75 -15.82 -22.42
CA ARG A 384 -60.45 -16.50 -22.33
C ARG A 384 -59.87 -16.36 -20.92
N GLU A 385 -58.88 -17.17 -20.58
CA GLU A 385 -58.16 -16.99 -19.31
C GLU A 385 -57.39 -15.66 -19.36
N HIS A 386 -57.75 -14.75 -18.46
CA HIS A 386 -57.05 -13.49 -18.25
C HIS A 386 -55.96 -13.70 -17.21
N ILE A 387 -54.81 -13.04 -17.39
CA ILE A 387 -53.67 -13.14 -16.47
C ILE A 387 -53.30 -11.76 -15.91
N PHE A 388 -52.69 -11.75 -14.74
CA PHE A 388 -52.41 -10.55 -13.94
C PHE A 388 -51.70 -9.43 -14.72
N VAL A 389 -50.78 -9.75 -15.63
CA VAL A 389 -50.05 -8.74 -16.42
C VAL A 389 -50.96 -7.83 -17.26
N GLU A 390 -52.14 -8.31 -17.69
CA GLU A 390 -53.10 -7.54 -18.49
C GLU A 390 -53.61 -6.29 -17.73
N VAL A 391 -53.57 -6.31 -16.39
CA VAL A 391 -53.98 -5.17 -15.54
C VAL A 391 -53.16 -3.91 -15.83
N PHE A 392 -51.87 -4.04 -16.14
CA PHE A 392 -50.99 -2.90 -16.39
C PHE A 392 -51.33 -2.12 -17.67
N SER A 393 -52.09 -2.72 -18.60
CA SER A 393 -52.61 -2.02 -19.78
C SER A 393 -53.82 -1.13 -19.47
N HIS A 394 -54.44 -1.31 -18.30
CA HIS A 394 -55.66 -0.61 -17.89
C HIS A 394 -55.45 0.39 -16.74
N ILE A 395 -54.22 0.49 -16.19
CA ILE A 395 -53.88 1.44 -15.12
C ILE A 395 -52.68 2.31 -15.50
N ASP A 396 -52.66 3.54 -15.02
CA ASP A 396 -51.50 4.44 -15.17
C ASP A 396 -50.47 4.17 -14.05
N PHE A 397 -49.70 3.09 -14.20
CA PHE A 397 -48.65 2.69 -13.26
C PHE A 397 -47.28 2.64 -13.95
N ASP A 398 -46.47 3.68 -13.76
CA ASP A 398 -45.16 3.85 -14.41
C ASP A 398 -44.09 2.90 -13.85
N LEU A 399 -43.87 1.79 -14.55
CA LEU A 399 -42.82 0.81 -14.25
C LEU A 399 -41.40 1.32 -14.58
N ASN A 400 -41.27 2.38 -15.38
CA ASN A 400 -39.98 2.94 -15.79
C ASN A 400 -39.40 3.92 -14.75
N ARG A 401 -40.18 4.31 -13.75
CA ARG A 401 -39.73 5.15 -12.62
C ARG A 401 -39.95 4.42 -11.29
N PRO A 402 -39.14 3.38 -10.99
CA PRO A 402 -39.33 2.58 -9.79
C PRO A 402 -39.19 3.44 -8.52
N ARG A 403 -40.24 3.44 -7.69
CA ARG A 403 -40.27 4.14 -6.40
C ARG A 403 -40.01 3.22 -5.20
N GLY A 404 -39.55 1.99 -5.45
CA GLY A 404 -39.32 0.93 -4.45
C GLY A 404 -39.35 -0.45 -5.08
N MET A 405 -39.42 -1.52 -4.29
CA MET A 405 -39.82 -2.83 -4.81
C MET A 405 -41.32 -2.81 -5.11
N ILE A 406 -41.73 -3.36 -6.24
CA ILE A 406 -43.15 -3.47 -6.57
C ILE A 406 -43.79 -4.55 -5.71
N ASN A 407 -44.93 -4.23 -5.10
CA ASN A 407 -45.75 -5.16 -4.33
C ASN A 407 -47.03 -5.44 -5.12
N LEU A 408 -47.18 -6.71 -5.54
CA LEU A 408 -48.33 -7.20 -6.30
C LEU A 408 -49.12 -8.16 -5.42
N GLN A 409 -50.42 -7.89 -5.26
CA GLN A 409 -51.30 -8.79 -4.54
C GLN A 409 -52.56 -9.11 -5.35
N LEU A 410 -52.98 -10.37 -5.30
CA LEU A 410 -54.25 -10.87 -5.81
C LEU A 410 -55.01 -11.46 -4.62
N ASN A 411 -56.18 -10.89 -4.31
CA ASN A 411 -57.02 -11.28 -3.17
C ASN A 411 -56.26 -11.34 -1.83
N GLY A 412 -55.33 -10.39 -1.62
CA GLY A 412 -54.53 -10.26 -0.40
C GLY A 412 -53.34 -11.21 -0.27
N ARG A 413 -53.01 -11.99 -1.30
CA ARG A 413 -51.81 -12.84 -1.37
C ARG A 413 -50.83 -12.28 -2.39
N ALA A 414 -49.53 -12.52 -2.19
CA ALA A 414 -48.51 -12.17 -3.16
C ALA A 414 -48.82 -12.82 -4.52
N ALA A 415 -48.80 -12.03 -5.58
CA ALA A 415 -49.18 -12.45 -6.93
C ALA A 415 -47.98 -12.44 -7.89
N SER A 416 -48.02 -13.33 -8.87
CA SER A 416 -47.14 -13.36 -10.04
C SER A 416 -47.82 -12.72 -11.24
N PHE A 417 -47.04 -12.24 -12.21
CA PHE A 417 -47.55 -11.68 -13.47
C PHE A 417 -48.38 -12.66 -14.31
N THR A 418 -48.19 -13.96 -14.09
CA THR A 418 -48.87 -15.05 -14.80
C THR A 418 -50.10 -15.58 -14.07
N ASP A 419 -50.45 -15.04 -12.90
CA ASP A 419 -51.58 -15.55 -12.13
C ASP A 419 -52.89 -15.28 -12.86
N VAL A 420 -53.75 -16.31 -12.93
CA VAL A 420 -55.04 -16.25 -13.63
C VAL A 420 -56.03 -15.41 -12.83
N LEU A 421 -56.65 -14.45 -13.50
CA LEU A 421 -57.68 -13.56 -12.96
C LEU A 421 -59.08 -14.16 -13.16
N ARG A 422 -59.93 -13.96 -12.17
CA ARG A 422 -61.34 -14.36 -12.17
C ARG A 422 -62.25 -13.17 -11.90
N ASP A 423 -63.49 -13.30 -12.34
CA ASP A 423 -64.52 -12.29 -12.08
C ASP A 423 -64.67 -12.04 -10.57
N GLY A 424 -64.60 -10.76 -10.19
CA GLY A 424 -64.65 -10.29 -8.80
C GLY A 424 -63.30 -10.22 -8.08
N ASP A 425 -62.18 -10.56 -8.72
CA ASP A 425 -60.86 -10.52 -8.10
C ASP A 425 -60.43 -9.10 -7.69
N ARG A 426 -59.66 -9.03 -6.60
CA ARG A 426 -59.09 -7.78 -6.09
C ARG A 426 -57.58 -7.77 -6.28
N VAL A 427 -57.09 -6.77 -7.00
CA VAL A 427 -55.70 -6.56 -7.32
C VAL A 427 -55.19 -5.31 -6.60
N LEU A 428 -54.08 -5.44 -5.88
CA LEU A 428 -53.38 -4.31 -5.27
C LEU A 428 -51.98 -4.21 -5.87
N ILE A 429 -51.66 -3.04 -6.45
CA ILE A 429 -50.37 -2.74 -7.07
C ILE A 429 -49.83 -1.48 -6.42
N SER A 430 -48.70 -1.60 -5.72
CA SER A 430 -48.09 -0.49 -4.99
C SER A 430 -46.57 -0.59 -4.98
N TRP A 431 -45.89 0.52 -4.71
CA TRP A 431 -44.45 0.53 -4.41
C TRP A 431 -44.23 0.37 -2.91
N SER A 432 -43.35 -0.52 -2.48
CA SER A 432 -42.89 -0.56 -1.09
C SER A 432 -42.10 0.71 -0.77
N LYS A 433 -42.40 1.40 0.35
CA LYS A 433 -41.52 2.48 0.83
C LYS A 433 -40.14 1.88 1.16
N LYS A 434 -39.07 2.54 0.70
CA LYS A 434 -37.71 2.29 1.22
C LYS A 434 -37.70 2.66 2.71
N GLU A 435 -37.37 1.71 3.58
CA GLU A 435 -36.85 2.03 4.92
C GLU A 435 -35.40 2.52 4.83
#